data_AF-A0A834TNI5-F1
#
_entry.id   AF-A0A834TNI5-F1
#
_cell.length_a   1.000
_cell.length_b   1.000
_cell.length_c   1.000
_cell.angle_alpha   90.00
_cell.angle_beta   90.00
_cell.angle_gamma   90.00
#
_symmetry.space_group_name_H-M   'P 1'
#
loop_
_entity.id
_entity.type
_entity.pdbx_description
1 polymer ?
#
loop_
_entity_poly.entity_id
_entity_poly.type
_entity_poly.pdbx_seq_one_letter_code
_entity_poly.pdbx_strand_id
1 'polypeptide(L)'
;MRKSFKDSLKALEADIQLANTLASDYPRDRDGTCFQMRLSYSPAAHFFLLLVQWTDCHLAGALGLLRILIYKAYKDGKTTRSVYERKASLKNFYGVIFPSLLQLQRGITDVEDRKQKDLCATKYKSKDAISQGKISEIDIEREEECGICMEMNSKAVLPKCNHSMCMKCYQDWCARSRSCPFCRESLKTVKPDDLWIYINTSEIEDLASITKENLKRLFMYIEKLPLMAPDHILLSYTQY
;
A
#
# COMPACT_ATOMS: atom_id res chain seq x y z
N MET A 1 10.23 21.39 16.71
CA MET A 1 9.67 22.55 15.96
C MET A 1 8.40 22.10 15.26
N ARG A 2 7.26 22.75 15.52
CA ARG A 2 6.01 22.50 14.79
C ARG A 2 6.23 22.98 13.35
N LYS A 3 6.09 22.11 12.34
CA LYS A 3 6.20 22.54 10.93
C LYS A 3 5.15 23.61 10.69
N SER A 4 5.52 24.70 10.03
CA SER A 4 4.54 25.74 9.67
C SER A 4 3.53 25.16 8.67
N PHE A 5 2.32 25.72 8.62
CA PHE A 5 1.33 25.33 7.60
C PHE A 5 1.94 25.34 6.20
N LYS A 6 2.74 26.36 5.90
CA LYS A 6 3.46 26.55 4.64
C LYS A 6 4.43 25.39 4.36
N ASP A 7 5.15 24.90 5.36
CA ASP A 7 6.08 23.78 5.19
C ASP A 7 5.35 22.45 5.03
N SER A 8 4.27 22.23 5.79
CA SER A 8 3.40 21.06 5.64
C SER A 8 2.70 21.04 4.27
N LEU A 9 2.30 22.19 3.77
CA LEU A 9 1.70 22.34 2.45
C LEU A 9 2.70 22.02 1.34
N LYS A 10 3.91 22.59 1.41
CA LYS A 10 4.99 22.27 0.47
C LYS A 10 5.34 20.78 0.46
N ALA A 11 5.35 20.14 1.63
CA ALA A 11 5.58 18.71 1.73
C ALA A 11 4.45 17.90 1.06
N LEU A 12 3.19 18.30 1.28
CA LEU A 12 2.03 17.69 0.61
C LEU A 12 2.10 17.85 -0.92
N GLU A 13 2.47 19.04 -1.41
CA GLU A 13 2.65 19.30 -2.84
C GLU A 13 3.76 18.42 -3.44
N ALA A 14 4.90 18.29 -2.74
CA ALA A 14 5.98 17.41 -3.17
C ALA A 14 5.55 15.93 -3.23
N ASP A 15 4.80 15.46 -2.23
CA ASP A 15 4.26 14.09 -2.20
C ASP A 15 3.27 13.86 -3.37
N ILE A 16 2.43 14.86 -3.70
CA ILE A 16 1.53 14.80 -4.87
C ILE A 16 2.32 14.74 -6.19
N GLN A 17 3.38 15.54 -6.33
CA GLN A 17 4.23 15.50 -7.53
C GLN A 17 4.96 14.16 -7.69
N LEU A 18 5.42 13.58 -6.57
CA LEU A 18 5.96 12.24 -6.58
C LEU A 18 4.89 11.23 -7.03
N ALA A 19 3.69 11.27 -6.46
CA ALA A 19 2.58 10.40 -6.85
C ALA A 19 2.26 10.48 -8.36
N ASN A 20 2.29 11.68 -8.93
CA ASN A 20 2.07 11.92 -10.36
C ASN A 20 3.17 11.31 -11.24
N THR A 21 4.42 11.45 -10.81
CA THR A 21 5.56 10.79 -11.47
C THR A 21 5.36 9.28 -11.48
N LEU A 22 5.03 8.68 -10.33
CA LEU A 22 4.77 7.24 -10.19
C LEU A 22 3.60 6.78 -11.06
N ALA A 23 2.49 7.51 -11.05
CA ALA A 23 1.31 7.15 -11.82
C ALA A 23 1.56 7.23 -13.34
N SER A 24 2.51 8.05 -13.80
CA SER A 24 2.85 8.18 -15.22
C SER A 24 3.49 6.92 -15.83
N ASP A 25 4.10 6.08 -14.98
CA ASP A 25 4.70 4.81 -15.37
C ASP A 25 3.66 3.70 -15.59
N TYR A 26 2.42 3.89 -15.13
CA TYR A 26 1.34 2.90 -15.22
C TYR A 26 0.12 3.43 -16.02
N PRO A 27 0.22 3.54 -17.36
CA PRO A 27 -0.91 3.97 -18.19
C PRO A 27 -2.04 2.93 -18.15
N ARG A 28 -3.29 3.42 -18.08
CA ARG A 28 -4.50 2.58 -17.96
C ARG A 28 -4.95 2.00 -19.31
N ASP A 29 -4.78 2.75 -20.40
CA ASP A 29 -5.27 2.40 -21.73
C ASP A 29 -4.14 2.40 -22.76
N ARG A 30 -4.36 1.74 -23.92
CA ARG A 30 -3.46 1.79 -25.08
C ARG A 30 -3.19 3.21 -25.57
N ASP A 31 -4.07 4.15 -25.22
CA ASP A 31 -3.98 5.58 -25.53
C ASP A 31 -2.95 6.34 -24.64
N GLY A 32 -2.28 5.66 -23.70
CA GLY A 32 -1.20 6.25 -22.89
C GLY A 32 -1.66 7.20 -21.79
N THR A 33 -2.94 7.18 -21.42
CA THR A 33 -3.49 8.02 -20.36
C THR A 33 -3.20 7.46 -18.97
N CYS A 34 -2.78 8.32 -18.03
CA CYS A 34 -2.54 7.98 -16.63
C CYS A 34 -3.40 8.86 -15.70
N PHE A 35 -3.44 8.50 -14.42
CA PHE A 35 -4.03 9.38 -13.41
C PHE A 35 -3.03 10.46 -13.01
N GLN A 36 -3.54 11.69 -12.89
CA GLN A 36 -2.84 12.84 -12.34
C GLN A 36 -3.63 13.39 -11.18
N MET A 37 -2.92 14.03 -10.25
CA MET A 37 -3.43 14.51 -8.99
C MET A 37 -3.02 15.96 -8.80
N ARG A 38 -3.96 16.77 -8.31
CA ARG A 38 -3.69 18.17 -7.94
C ARG A 38 -4.36 18.52 -6.63
N LEU A 39 -3.74 19.44 -5.91
CA LEU A 39 -4.34 20.00 -4.71
C LEU A 39 -5.47 20.96 -5.11
N SER A 40 -6.57 20.92 -4.36
CA SER A 40 -7.72 21.80 -4.51
C SER A 40 -8.13 22.37 -3.16
N TYR A 41 -8.46 23.66 -3.18
CA TYR A 41 -8.91 24.42 -2.04
C TYR A 41 -10.42 24.63 -2.14
N SER A 42 -11.13 24.40 -1.03
CA SER A 42 -12.54 24.79 -0.96
C SER A 42 -12.67 26.32 -1.06
N PRO A 43 -13.80 26.87 -1.56
CA PRO A 43 -14.04 28.31 -1.53
C PRO A 43 -13.89 28.93 -0.14
N ALA A 44 -14.28 28.17 0.89
CA ALA A 44 -14.14 28.55 2.29
C ALA A 44 -12.67 28.64 2.77
N ALA A 45 -11.72 27.98 2.07
CA ALA A 45 -10.32 27.93 2.48
C ALA A 45 -9.69 29.34 2.57
N HIS A 46 -10.07 30.27 1.69
CA HIS A 46 -9.55 31.64 1.70
C HIS A 46 -9.90 32.39 3.00
N PHE A 47 -11.06 32.12 3.59
CA PHE A 47 -11.48 32.72 4.86
C PHE A 47 -10.74 32.10 6.06
N PHE A 48 -10.50 30.78 6.02
CA PHE A 48 -9.82 30.07 7.11
C PHE A 48 -8.29 30.22 7.08
N LEU A 49 -7.67 30.35 5.90
CA LEU A 49 -6.22 30.55 5.77
C LEU A 49 -5.75 31.90 6.35
N LEU A 50 -6.62 32.91 6.36
CA LEU A 50 -6.37 34.21 6.98
C LEU A 50 -6.46 34.16 8.50
N LEU A 51 -7.37 33.34 9.05
CA LEU A 51 -7.64 33.27 10.49
C LEU A 51 -6.75 32.27 11.23
N VAL A 52 -6.21 31.27 10.53
CA VAL A 52 -5.61 30.09 11.17
C VAL A 52 -4.14 29.89 10.73
N GLN A 53 -3.33 30.96 10.86
CA GLN A 53 -1.88 30.95 10.55
C GLN A 53 -1.06 29.89 11.30
N TRP A 54 -1.66 29.14 12.24
CA TRP A 54 -0.99 28.24 13.17
C TRP A 54 -1.34 26.74 13.03
N THR A 55 -2.12 26.32 12.03
CA THR A 55 -2.57 24.91 11.92
C THR A 55 -1.87 24.10 10.85
N ASP A 56 -1.80 22.79 11.03
CA ASP A 56 -1.20 21.85 10.07
C ASP A 56 -2.16 21.51 8.90
N CYS A 57 -1.63 21.07 7.76
CA CYS A 57 -2.41 20.66 6.58
C CYS A 57 -3.36 19.49 6.88
N HIS A 58 -3.04 18.69 7.89
CA HIS A 58 -3.92 17.63 8.41
C HIS A 58 -5.26 18.17 8.92
N LEU A 59 -5.25 19.28 9.68
CA LEU A 59 -6.47 19.88 10.19
C LEU A 59 -7.28 20.52 9.06
N ALA A 60 -6.62 21.24 8.15
CA ALA A 60 -7.26 21.81 6.98
C ALA A 60 -7.88 20.72 6.08
N GLY A 61 -7.24 19.56 5.97
CA GLY A 61 -7.78 18.37 5.30
C GLY A 61 -9.00 17.79 6.03
N ALA A 62 -8.93 17.65 7.36
CA ALA A 62 -10.03 17.16 8.19
C ALA A 62 -11.28 18.05 8.11
N LEU A 63 -11.09 19.38 8.12
CA LEU A 63 -12.16 20.39 7.99
C LEU A 63 -12.74 20.51 6.58
N GLY A 64 -12.17 19.82 5.58
CA GLY A 64 -12.66 19.92 4.22
C GLY A 64 -12.12 21.06 3.38
N LEU A 65 -11.17 21.84 3.93
CA LEU A 65 -10.59 22.99 3.26
C LEU A 65 -9.61 22.57 2.14
N LEU A 66 -8.96 21.43 2.32
CA LEU A 66 -8.03 20.83 1.35
C LEU A 66 -8.54 19.48 0.86
N ARG A 67 -8.49 19.28 -0.45
CA ARG A 67 -8.86 18.05 -1.15
C ARG A 67 -7.90 17.79 -2.29
N ILE A 68 -7.73 16.53 -2.64
CA ILE A 68 -6.91 16.12 -3.79
C ILE A 68 -7.86 15.71 -4.91
N LEU A 69 -7.72 16.36 -6.06
CA LEU A 69 -8.50 16.05 -7.26
C LEU A 69 -7.69 15.11 -8.13
N ILE A 70 -8.31 14.02 -8.55
CA ILE A 70 -7.71 12.99 -9.39
C ILE A 70 -8.42 13.01 -10.73
N TYR A 71 -7.65 13.16 -11.81
CA TYR A 71 -8.16 13.28 -13.17
C TYR A 71 -7.32 12.44 -14.12
N LYS A 72 -7.85 12.17 -15.31
CA LYS A 72 -7.18 11.37 -16.34
C LYS A 72 -6.53 12.30 -17.36
N ALA A 73 -5.20 12.21 -17.51
CA ALA A 73 -4.41 13.02 -18.41
C ALA A 73 -3.50 12.16 -19.30
N TYR A 74 -3.11 12.71 -20.45
CA TYR A 74 -2.09 12.10 -21.31
C TYR A 74 -0.67 12.32 -20.72
N LYS A 75 0.31 11.53 -21.19
CA LYS A 75 1.72 11.63 -20.75
C LYS A 75 2.34 13.04 -20.92
N ASP A 76 1.77 13.91 -21.75
CA ASP A 76 2.22 15.30 -21.92
C ASP A 76 1.86 16.23 -20.74
N GLY A 77 0.99 15.78 -19.82
CA GLY A 77 0.49 16.54 -18.68
C GLY A 77 -0.37 17.78 -19.02
N LYS A 78 -0.53 18.11 -20.30
CA LYS A 78 -1.18 19.33 -20.80
C LYS A 78 -2.59 19.08 -21.31
N THR A 79 -2.88 17.88 -21.80
CA THR A 79 -4.20 17.55 -22.36
C THR A 79 -4.99 16.69 -21.36
N THR A 80 -5.99 17.28 -20.71
CA THR A 80 -6.89 16.57 -19.79
C THR A 80 -8.04 15.95 -20.57
N ARG A 81 -8.20 14.62 -20.54
CA ARG A 81 -9.24 13.90 -21.32
C ARG A 81 -10.57 13.84 -20.56
N SER A 82 -10.55 13.76 -19.23
CA SER A 82 -11.77 13.56 -18.44
C SER A 82 -12.30 14.88 -17.89
N VAL A 83 -13.51 15.23 -18.32
CA VAL A 83 -14.38 16.25 -17.71
C VAL A 83 -14.78 15.90 -16.26
N TYR A 84 -14.56 14.63 -15.87
CA TYR A 84 -14.92 14.06 -14.58
C TYR A 84 -13.70 13.94 -13.66
N GLU A 85 -13.69 14.71 -12.57
CA GLU A 85 -12.64 14.67 -11.55
C GLU A 85 -13.12 13.89 -10.34
N ARG A 86 -12.22 13.13 -9.69
CA ARG A 86 -12.52 12.38 -8.46
C ARG A 86 -11.93 13.11 -7.26
N LYS A 87 -12.68 13.18 -6.17
CA LYS A 87 -12.29 13.92 -4.95
C LYS A 87 -11.77 12.96 -3.88
N ALA A 88 -10.49 13.08 -3.53
CA ALA A 88 -9.85 12.37 -2.43
C ALA A 88 -9.62 13.30 -1.23
N SER A 89 -9.77 12.75 -0.02
CA SER A 89 -9.28 13.38 1.20
C SER A 89 -7.78 13.11 1.39
N LEU A 90 -7.10 13.86 2.28
CA LEU A 90 -5.73 13.54 2.68
C LEU A 90 -5.63 12.13 3.27
N LYS A 91 -6.65 11.67 4.00
CA LYS A 91 -6.74 10.30 4.53
C LYS A 91 -6.77 9.26 3.40
N ASN A 92 -7.54 9.49 2.34
CA ASN A 92 -7.58 8.58 1.19
C ASN A 92 -6.23 8.58 0.44
N PHE A 93 -5.62 9.76 0.28
CA PHE A 93 -4.34 9.89 -0.40
C PHE A 93 -3.21 9.17 0.33
N TYR A 94 -2.98 9.50 1.59
CA TYR A 94 -1.88 8.89 2.35
C TYR A 94 -2.18 7.49 2.87
N GLY A 95 -3.45 7.13 3.05
CA GLY A 95 -3.84 5.82 3.56
C GLY A 95 -3.96 4.74 2.49
N VAL A 96 -4.19 5.12 1.22
CA VAL A 96 -4.42 4.15 0.14
C VAL A 96 -3.63 4.50 -1.11
N ILE A 97 -3.84 5.70 -1.68
CA ILE A 97 -3.37 6.02 -3.04
C ILE A 97 -1.84 6.10 -3.12
N PHE A 98 -1.23 6.93 -2.28
CA PHE A 98 0.21 7.16 -2.27
C PHE A 98 1.00 5.90 -1.88
N PRO A 99 0.61 5.13 -0.83
CA PRO A 99 1.23 3.84 -0.56
C PRO A 99 1.11 2.85 -1.72
N SER A 100 -0.07 2.75 -2.35
CA SER A 100 -0.25 1.83 -3.50
C SER A 100 0.69 2.17 -4.65
N LEU A 101 0.89 3.46 -4.95
CA LEU A 101 1.79 3.89 -6.00
C LEU A 101 3.27 3.60 -5.68
N LEU A 102 3.67 3.79 -4.42
CA LEU A 102 5.03 3.45 -3.99
C LEU A 102 5.28 1.94 -4.05
N GLN A 103 4.28 1.12 -3.71
CA GLN A 103 4.35 -0.34 -3.82
C GLN A 103 4.44 -0.82 -5.27
N LEU A 104 3.90 -0.07 -6.23
CA LEU A 104 4.00 -0.41 -7.65
C LEU A 104 5.41 -0.15 -8.21
N GLN A 105 6.09 0.92 -7.77
CA GLN A 105 7.39 1.35 -8.30
C GLN A 105 8.56 0.45 -7.87
N ARG A 106 8.53 -0.03 -6.63
CA ARG A 106 9.60 -0.86 -6.07
C ARG A 106 9.03 -2.24 -5.82
N GLY A 107 9.40 -3.22 -6.64
CA GLY A 107 9.26 -4.62 -6.26
C GLY A 107 9.79 -4.79 -4.84
N ILE A 108 8.95 -5.31 -3.95
CA ILE A 108 9.06 -5.08 -2.51
C ILE A 108 10.38 -5.65 -1.95
N THR A 109 11.14 -4.83 -1.21
CA THR A 109 11.98 -5.31 -0.11
C THR A 109 11.30 -5.01 1.23
N ASP A 110 11.38 -5.93 2.20
CA ASP A 110 10.70 -5.84 3.52
C ASP A 110 11.06 -4.53 4.28
N VAL A 111 12.28 -4.02 4.05
CA VAL A 111 12.77 -2.75 4.60
C VAL A 111 11.92 -1.54 4.17
N GLU A 112 11.40 -1.56 2.96
CA GLU A 112 10.65 -0.44 2.36
C GLU A 112 9.18 -0.46 2.77
N ASP A 113 8.59 -1.66 2.91
CA ASP A 113 7.26 -1.85 3.48
C ASP A 113 7.21 -1.43 4.97
N ARG A 114 8.24 -1.79 5.75
CA ARG A 114 8.38 -1.34 7.16
C ARG A 114 8.50 0.19 7.27
N LYS A 115 9.31 0.82 6.41
CA LYS A 115 9.39 2.31 6.35
C LYS A 115 8.05 2.94 5.96
N GLN A 116 7.30 2.34 5.05
CA GLN A 116 5.99 2.85 4.65
C GLN A 116 4.94 2.69 5.76
N LYS A 117 4.93 1.55 6.45
CA LYS A 117 4.08 1.32 7.64
C LYS A 117 4.42 2.30 8.76
N ASP A 118 5.71 2.55 9.00
CA ASP A 118 6.16 3.56 9.96
C ASP A 118 5.80 4.98 9.54
N LEU A 119 5.91 5.34 8.25
CA LEU A 119 5.48 6.65 7.74
C LEU A 119 3.97 6.85 7.86
N CYS A 120 3.17 5.81 7.58
CA CYS A 120 1.72 5.83 7.77
C CYS A 120 1.39 5.95 9.26
N ALA A 121 2.06 5.18 10.13
CA ALA A 121 1.84 5.22 11.57
C ALA A 121 2.24 6.57 12.20
N THR A 122 3.39 7.12 11.80
CA THR A 122 3.89 8.41 12.31
C THR A 122 3.08 9.60 11.80
N LYS A 123 2.58 9.56 10.56
CA LYS A 123 1.76 10.65 10.00
C LYS A 123 0.25 10.54 10.35
N TYR A 124 -0.26 9.37 10.75
CA TYR A 124 -1.72 9.14 10.90
C TYR A 124 -2.19 8.41 12.18
N LYS A 125 -1.34 8.06 13.16
CA LYS A 125 -1.85 7.47 14.42
C LYS A 125 -2.50 8.50 15.35
N SER A 126 -3.72 8.14 15.79
CA SER A 126 -4.24 8.49 17.12
C SER A 126 -3.41 7.79 18.20
N LYS A 127 -3.32 8.40 19.37
CA LYS A 127 -2.28 8.25 20.40
C LYS A 127 -2.18 6.92 21.16
N ASP A 128 -2.74 5.81 20.66
CA ASP A 128 -2.88 4.57 21.42
C ASP A 128 -2.42 3.34 20.62
N ALA A 129 -1.13 3.02 20.68
CA ALA A 129 -0.57 1.67 20.50
C ALA A 129 0.96 1.74 20.62
N ILE A 130 1.43 1.82 21.86
CA ILE A 130 2.82 1.57 22.25
C ILE A 130 2.85 0.15 22.82
N SER A 131 3.34 -0.80 22.03
CA SER A 131 4.11 -1.97 22.49
C SER A 131 4.29 -2.95 21.34
N GLN A 132 5.51 -3.10 20.86
CA GLN A 132 6.13 -4.40 20.58
C GLN A 132 7.60 -4.18 20.25
N GLY A 133 8.46 -4.91 20.97
CA GLY A 133 9.91 -4.75 20.97
C GLY A 133 10.55 -5.06 19.62
N LYS A 134 11.69 -4.42 19.36
CA LYS A 134 12.54 -4.68 18.21
C LYS A 134 13.13 -6.10 18.31
N ILE A 135 12.69 -7.00 17.45
CA ILE A 135 13.39 -8.25 17.13
C ILE A 135 14.47 -7.91 16.10
N SER A 136 15.69 -8.45 16.23
CA SER A 136 16.80 -8.11 15.34
C SER A 136 16.62 -8.75 13.96
N GLU A 137 17.08 -8.07 12.90
CA GLU A 137 16.94 -8.52 11.50
C GLU A 137 17.57 -9.92 11.27
N ILE A 138 18.67 -10.20 11.99
CA ILE A 138 19.38 -11.48 11.98
C ILE A 138 18.55 -12.60 12.65
N ASP A 139 17.76 -12.28 13.68
CA ASP A 139 16.90 -13.28 14.34
C ASP A 139 15.68 -13.63 13.47
N ILE A 140 15.18 -12.69 12.67
CA ILE A 140 14.05 -12.90 11.76
C ILE A 140 14.45 -13.81 10.59
N GLU A 141 15.60 -13.55 9.94
CA GLU A 141 16.10 -14.38 8.84
C GLU A 141 16.35 -15.84 9.28
N ARG A 142 16.93 -16.03 10.48
CA ARG A 142 17.16 -17.36 11.07
C ARG A 142 15.86 -18.11 11.40
N GLU A 143 14.80 -17.39 11.77
CA GLU A 143 13.47 -17.97 12.00
C GLU A 143 12.74 -18.33 10.69
N GLU A 144 13.13 -17.76 9.55
CA GLU A 144 12.54 -17.97 8.22
C GLU A 144 13.25 -19.06 7.37
N GLU A 145 14.46 -19.47 7.74
CA GLU A 145 15.21 -20.53 7.06
C GLU A 145 14.79 -21.95 7.50
N CYS A 146 14.76 -22.90 6.57
CA CYS A 146 14.57 -24.30 6.92
C CYS A 146 15.77 -24.80 7.76
N GLY A 147 15.53 -25.27 8.99
CA GLY A 147 16.58 -25.79 9.89
C GLY A 147 17.29 -27.09 9.45
N ILE A 148 17.14 -27.49 8.17
CA ILE A 148 17.79 -28.65 7.55
C ILE A 148 18.66 -28.19 6.37
N CYS A 149 18.07 -27.55 5.34
CA CYS A 149 18.81 -27.07 4.18
C CYS A 149 19.31 -25.63 4.29
N MET A 150 18.93 -24.89 5.34
CA MET A 150 19.22 -23.45 5.53
C MET A 150 18.72 -22.55 4.39
N GLU A 151 17.78 -23.05 3.58
CA GLU A 151 17.15 -22.27 2.51
C GLU A 151 15.84 -21.64 2.98
N MET A 152 15.53 -20.45 2.44
CA MET A 152 14.27 -19.72 2.64
C MET A 152 13.16 -20.27 1.73
N ASN A 153 12.58 -21.41 2.13
CA ASN A 153 11.45 -22.06 1.45
C ASN A 153 10.19 -22.03 2.32
N SER A 154 9.01 -22.32 1.75
CA SER A 154 7.82 -22.60 2.56
C SER A 154 8.09 -23.74 3.55
N LYS A 155 7.59 -23.59 4.77
CA LYS A 155 7.80 -24.57 5.84
C LYS A 155 6.53 -25.36 6.11
N ALA A 156 6.64 -26.69 6.12
CA ALA A 156 5.67 -27.59 6.70
C ALA A 156 5.88 -27.64 8.22
N VAL A 157 4.82 -27.38 8.97
CA VAL A 157 4.82 -27.48 10.44
C VAL A 157 4.21 -28.83 10.85
N LEU A 158 4.95 -29.57 11.66
CA LEU A 158 4.51 -30.87 12.17
C LEU A 158 3.50 -30.69 13.32
N PRO A 159 2.27 -31.22 13.22
CA PRO A 159 1.19 -30.90 14.16
C PRO A 159 1.40 -31.44 15.58
N LYS A 160 2.26 -32.46 15.77
CA LYS A 160 2.50 -33.08 17.09
C LYS A 160 3.60 -32.42 17.90
N CYS A 161 4.55 -31.76 17.24
CA CYS A 161 5.75 -31.23 17.89
C CYS A 161 6.10 -29.80 17.46
N ASN A 162 5.30 -29.18 16.60
CA ASN A 162 5.41 -27.82 16.08
C ASN A 162 6.73 -27.46 15.39
N HIS A 163 7.65 -28.42 15.22
CA HIS A 163 8.85 -28.22 14.43
C HIS A 163 8.51 -28.03 12.96
N SER A 164 9.28 -27.15 12.31
CA SER A 164 9.07 -26.72 10.94
C SER A 164 10.28 -27.03 10.06
N MET A 165 10.06 -27.52 8.85
CA MET A 165 11.08 -27.69 7.81
C MET A 165 10.45 -27.48 6.44
N CYS A 166 11.25 -27.26 5.39
CA CYS A 166 10.65 -27.13 4.05
C CYS A 166 10.03 -28.43 3.55
N MET A 167 9.06 -28.33 2.64
CA MET A 167 8.32 -29.49 2.12
C MET A 167 9.26 -30.53 1.49
N LYS A 168 10.29 -30.08 0.77
CA LYS A 168 11.31 -30.95 0.18
C LYS A 168 12.06 -31.75 1.26
N CYS A 169 12.59 -31.08 2.28
CA CYS A 169 13.25 -31.75 3.39
C CYS A 169 12.31 -32.67 4.18
N TYR A 170 11.03 -32.30 4.32
CA TYR A 170 10.02 -33.16 4.95
C TYR A 170 9.80 -34.46 4.14
N GLN A 171 9.64 -34.36 2.83
CA GLN A 171 9.42 -35.51 1.95
C GLN A 171 10.65 -36.43 1.92
N ASP A 172 11.84 -35.86 1.72
CA ASP A 172 13.12 -36.58 1.72
C ASP A 172 13.35 -37.30 3.05
N TRP A 173 13.03 -36.64 4.17
CA TRP A 173 13.16 -37.23 5.49
C TRP A 173 12.13 -38.34 5.72
N CYS A 174 10.86 -38.12 5.38
CA CYS A 174 9.79 -39.12 5.54
C CYS A 174 9.99 -40.37 4.70
N ALA A 175 10.68 -40.27 3.55
CA ALA A 175 11.10 -41.41 2.76
C ALA A 175 12.10 -42.32 3.50
N ARG A 176 12.87 -41.76 4.44
CA ARG A 176 13.91 -42.46 5.21
C ARG A 176 13.48 -42.84 6.62
N SER A 177 12.73 -41.97 7.29
CA SER A 177 12.26 -42.17 8.67
C SER A 177 10.92 -41.46 8.90
N ARG A 178 9.94 -42.18 9.47
CA ARG A 178 8.64 -41.62 9.88
C ARG A 178 8.69 -40.99 11.28
N SER A 179 9.69 -40.16 11.53
CA SER A 179 9.86 -39.42 12.79
C SER A 179 10.30 -37.98 12.53
N CYS A 180 10.03 -37.07 13.45
CA CYS A 180 10.52 -35.68 13.34
C CYS A 180 12.06 -35.65 13.35
N PRO A 181 12.74 -34.96 12.41
CA PRO A 181 14.20 -34.85 12.38
C PRO A 181 14.78 -34.09 13.58
N PHE A 182 13.99 -33.20 14.19
CA PHE A 182 14.44 -32.35 15.30
C PHE A 182 14.26 -33.02 16.67
N CYS A 183 13.11 -33.67 16.90
CA CYS A 183 12.76 -34.23 18.22
C CYS A 183 12.39 -35.71 18.21
N ARG A 184 12.43 -36.38 17.05
CA ARG A 184 12.15 -37.82 16.86
C ARG A 184 10.71 -38.27 17.19
N GLU A 185 9.78 -37.34 17.38
CA GLU A 185 8.36 -37.63 17.55
C GLU A 185 7.77 -38.40 16.35
N SER A 186 6.85 -39.34 16.59
CA SER A 186 6.35 -40.28 15.57
C SER A 186 5.37 -39.64 14.58
N LEU A 187 5.69 -39.73 13.29
CA LEU A 187 4.90 -39.20 12.18
C LEU A 187 4.02 -40.25 11.48
N LYS A 188 3.94 -41.48 12.02
CA LYS A 188 3.21 -42.61 11.38
C LYS A 188 1.74 -42.35 11.07
N THR A 189 1.12 -41.37 11.75
CA THR A 189 -0.31 -41.03 11.63
C THR A 189 -0.55 -39.67 10.95
N VAL A 190 0.49 -38.98 10.50
CA VAL A 190 0.37 -37.63 9.90
C VAL A 190 0.28 -37.80 8.39
N LYS A 191 -0.84 -37.38 7.79
CA LYS A 191 -0.98 -37.30 6.33
C LYS A 191 -0.40 -35.97 5.82
N PRO A 192 0.00 -35.88 4.54
CA PRO A 192 0.42 -34.62 3.93
C PRO A 192 -0.63 -33.51 4.08
N ASP A 193 -1.92 -33.88 4.05
CA ASP A 193 -3.05 -32.96 4.21
C ASP A 193 -3.21 -32.42 5.64
N ASP A 194 -2.55 -33.03 6.64
CA ASP A 194 -2.57 -32.60 8.03
C ASP A 194 -1.45 -31.59 8.36
N LEU A 195 -0.63 -31.24 7.36
CA LEU A 195 0.49 -30.31 7.52
C LEU A 195 0.03 -28.87 7.32
N TRP A 196 0.38 -28.01 8.28
CA TRP A 196 0.20 -26.58 8.11
C TRP A 196 1.37 -26.04 7.29
N ILE A 197 1.07 -25.43 6.13
CA ILE A 197 2.07 -24.83 5.25
C ILE A 197 2.18 -23.35 5.59
N TYR A 198 3.33 -22.95 6.11
CA TYR A 198 3.74 -21.57 6.22
C TYR A 198 4.38 -21.17 4.88
N ILE A 199 3.66 -20.43 4.05
CA ILE A 199 4.13 -19.98 2.73
C ILE A 199 5.16 -18.87 2.92
N ASN A 200 6.36 -19.08 2.39
CA ASN A 200 7.38 -18.05 2.32
C ASN A 200 6.96 -17.03 1.25
N THR A 201 7.13 -15.74 1.52
CA THR A 201 6.85 -14.63 0.59
C THR A 201 7.62 -14.76 -0.74
N SER A 202 8.64 -15.62 -0.80
CA SER A 202 9.39 -15.98 -2.01
C SER A 202 8.68 -16.92 -2.98
N GLU A 203 7.61 -17.63 -2.59
CA GLU A 203 6.83 -18.55 -3.45
C GLU A 203 5.65 -17.87 -4.16
N ILE A 204 5.56 -16.54 -4.12
CA ILE A 204 4.58 -15.79 -4.93
C ILE A 204 5.15 -15.64 -6.34
N GLU A 205 4.94 -16.65 -7.18
CA GLU A 205 5.33 -16.60 -8.59
C GLU A 205 4.60 -15.47 -9.32
N ASP A 206 5.42 -14.61 -9.92
CA ASP A 206 5.16 -13.46 -10.77
C ASP A 206 4.81 -12.13 -10.07
N LEU A 207 5.86 -11.39 -9.72
CA LEU A 207 5.80 -9.97 -9.35
C LEU A 207 4.98 -9.15 -10.37
N ALA A 208 4.97 -9.50 -11.66
CA ALA A 208 4.15 -8.81 -12.64
C ALA A 208 2.65 -9.08 -12.42
N SER A 209 2.27 -10.28 -12.01
CA SER A 209 0.89 -10.63 -11.65
C SER A 209 0.42 -9.94 -10.36
N ILE A 210 1.29 -9.86 -9.34
CA ILE A 210 1.02 -9.07 -8.12
C ILE A 210 0.86 -7.59 -8.47
N THR A 211 1.79 -7.04 -9.26
CA THR A 211 1.78 -5.64 -9.68
C THR A 211 0.52 -5.32 -10.47
N LYS A 212 0.12 -6.21 -11.39
CA LYS A 212 -1.11 -6.09 -12.18
C LYS A 212 -2.37 -6.08 -11.30
N GLU A 213 -2.44 -6.97 -10.32
CA GLU A 213 -3.58 -7.05 -9.40
C GLU A 213 -3.62 -5.85 -8.44
N ASN A 214 -2.48 -5.40 -7.92
CA ASN A 214 -2.37 -4.19 -7.10
C ASN A 214 -2.75 -2.94 -7.89
N LEU A 215 -2.33 -2.83 -9.15
CA LEU A 215 -2.72 -1.75 -10.05
C LEU A 215 -4.24 -1.76 -10.29
N LYS A 216 -4.81 -2.94 -10.52
CA LYS A 216 -6.26 -3.11 -10.69
C LYS A 216 -7.03 -2.66 -9.44
N ARG A 217 -6.57 -3.01 -8.24
CA ARG A 217 -7.16 -2.58 -6.96
C ARG A 217 -7.09 -1.07 -6.78
N LEU A 218 -5.95 -0.45 -7.08
CA LEU A 218 -5.78 1.00 -7.01
C LEU A 218 -6.77 1.72 -7.93
N PHE A 219 -6.90 1.26 -9.18
CA PHE A 219 -7.85 1.85 -10.13
C PHE A 219 -9.30 1.68 -9.67
N MET A 220 -9.68 0.49 -9.21
CA MET A 220 -11.02 0.26 -8.65
C MET A 220 -11.32 1.16 -7.44
N TYR A 221 -10.33 1.42 -6.58
CA TYR A 221 -10.48 2.35 -5.47
C TYR A 221 -10.71 3.79 -5.95
N ILE A 222 -9.91 4.27 -6.91
CA ILE A 222 -10.03 5.63 -7.45
C ILE A 222 -11.40 5.84 -8.12
N GLU A 223 -11.93 4.84 -8.82
CA GLU A 223 -13.25 4.93 -9.46
C GLU A 223 -14.41 5.04 -8.47
N LYS A 224 -14.25 4.48 -7.27
CA LYS A 224 -15.24 4.58 -6.18
C LYS A 224 -15.20 5.92 -5.44
N LEU A 225 -14.20 6.77 -5.68
CA LEU A 225 -14.14 8.09 -5.05
C LEU A 225 -15.27 9.00 -5.55
N PRO A 226 -15.74 9.97 -4.73
CA PRO A 226 -16.76 10.92 -5.12
C PRO A 226 -16.43 11.62 -6.44
N LEU A 227 -17.39 11.61 -7.37
CA LEU A 227 -17.28 12.29 -8.65
C LEU A 227 -17.64 13.77 -8.49
N MET A 228 -16.79 14.65 -8.99
CA MET A 228 -17.15 16.03 -9.26
C MET A 228 -17.87 16.04 -10.62
N ALA A 229 -19.18 16.29 -10.61
CA ALA A 229 -19.89 16.67 -11.81
C ALA A 229 -19.46 18.11 -12.19
N PRO A 230 -19.27 18.43 -13.48
CA PRO A 230 -19.08 19.82 -13.90
C PRO A 230 -20.32 20.64 -13.55
N ASP A 231 -20.14 21.85 -13.02
CA ASP A 231 -21.22 22.78 -12.67
C ASP A 231 -22.04 23.30 -13.89
N HIS A 232 -21.86 22.73 -15.08
CA HIS A 232 -22.44 23.23 -16.33
C HIS A 232 -23.76 22.59 -16.78
N ILE A 233 -24.42 21.75 -15.98
CA ILE A 233 -25.73 21.17 -16.38
C ILE A 233 -26.95 21.99 -15.87
N LEU A 234 -26.74 23.11 -15.18
CA LEU A 234 -27.83 23.95 -14.64
C LEU A 234 -28.16 25.22 -15.45
N LEU A 235 -27.68 25.35 -16.69
CA LEU A 235 -28.03 26.46 -17.58
C LEU A 235 -28.32 25.97 -19.02
N SER A 236 -29.39 25.21 -19.23
CA SER A 236 -30.05 25.10 -20.55
C SER A 236 -31.41 24.38 -20.51
N TYR A 237 -32.24 24.65 -19.49
CA TYR A 237 -33.68 24.33 -19.54
C TYR A 237 -34.51 25.50 -19.02
N THR A 238 -34.27 26.70 -19.56
CA THR A 238 -35.26 27.78 -19.58
C THR A 238 -35.07 28.58 -20.86
N GLN A 239 -35.39 27.96 -21.99
CA GLN A 239 -35.82 28.62 -23.23
C GLN A 239 -36.24 27.50 -24.17
N TYR A 240 -37.53 27.18 -24.18
CA TYR A 240 -38.46 27.41 -25.29
C TYR A 240 -39.84 26.87 -24.88
#